data_AF-A0A080YZF5-F1
#
_entry.id   AF-A0A080YZF5-F1
#
_cell.length_a   1.000
_cell.length_b   1.000
_cell.length_c   1.000
_cell.angle_alpha   90.00
_cell.angle_beta   90.00
_cell.angle_gamma   90.00
#
_symmetry.space_group_name_H-M   'P 1'
#
loop_
_entity.id
_entity.type
_entity.pdbx_description
1 polymer ?
#
loop_
_entity_poly.entity_id
_entity_poly.type
_entity_poly.pdbx_seq_one_letter_code
_entity_poly.pdbx_strand_id
1 'polypeptide(L)'
;MESRFDKDIDGLFSRFQKGVQLIKNDPRLFRGQLFMNVKDVNMNDQQGVFDELVAKLETIFEANRDQNFLTDMYAGQLEINCSPPFGTIDYYNYMENDGARSLMTIVSESSMGFVTGKAFLDCLRIVLAKISILDWTSMDKSAQHFVVADTKQKLSGILRTGCHVSLPLVKDKTIPSHLKEEVLKVGSRERLVISLEDMCEAFPGFMTKWTSLNNTILLDVVKDEELDMGFDVTSLTDKSTKTVGKTIDMLFRYFLSLRGKTYEISRLTTEDQSDFDTFAALYYAVENLRYRVGFTVLWATICRR
;
A
#
# COMPACT_ATOMS: atom_id res chain seq x y z
N MET A 1 3.34 -47.75 21.72
CA MET A 1 4.32 -47.93 20.63
C MET A 1 4.17 -46.69 19.78
N GLU A 2 5.09 -45.72 19.87
CA GLU A 2 5.01 -44.48 19.08
C GLU A 2 5.11 -44.82 17.59
N SER A 3 4.10 -44.40 16.83
CA SER A 3 4.09 -44.57 15.39
C SER A 3 5.07 -43.59 14.73
N ARG A 4 5.51 -43.88 13.50
CA ARG A 4 6.35 -42.96 12.72
C ARG A 4 5.64 -41.62 12.46
N PHE A 5 4.32 -41.66 12.32
CA PHE A 5 3.44 -40.51 12.16
C PHE A 5 3.53 -39.56 13.36
N ASP A 6 3.59 -40.11 14.58
CA ASP A 6 3.73 -39.33 15.81
C ASP A 6 5.03 -38.50 15.82
N LYS A 7 6.16 -39.14 15.48
CA LYS A 7 7.47 -38.48 15.50
C LYS A 7 7.61 -37.39 14.45
N ASP A 8 7.01 -37.58 13.28
CA ASP A 8 7.05 -36.59 12.20
C ASP A 8 6.19 -35.36 12.54
N ILE A 9 5.04 -35.57 13.20
CA ILE A 9 4.16 -34.49 13.70
C ILE A 9 4.83 -33.70 14.83
N ASP A 10 5.40 -34.36 15.83
CA ASP A 10 6.10 -33.70 16.93
C ASP A 10 7.30 -32.89 16.42
N GLY A 11 8.04 -33.47 15.46
CA GLY A 11 9.14 -32.79 14.78
C GLY A 11 8.68 -31.56 13.98
N LEU A 12 7.53 -31.63 13.31
CA LEU A 12 6.94 -30.51 12.57
C LEU A 12 6.50 -29.39 13.51
N PHE A 13 5.76 -29.71 14.56
CA PHE A 13 5.30 -28.72 15.53
C PHE A 13 6.47 -28.10 16.31
N SER A 14 7.50 -28.88 16.64
CA SER A 14 8.74 -28.34 17.22
C SER A 14 9.41 -27.31 16.29
N ARG A 15 9.39 -27.54 14.96
CA ARG A 15 9.93 -26.58 13.99
C ARG A 15 9.08 -25.32 13.89
N PHE A 16 7.75 -25.43 13.90
CA PHE A 16 6.87 -24.26 13.97
C PHE A 16 7.11 -23.45 15.23
N GLN A 17 7.19 -24.11 16.39
CA GLN A 17 7.46 -23.46 17.67
C GLN A 17 8.83 -22.76 17.69
N LYS A 18 9.86 -23.37 17.10
CA LYS A 18 11.17 -22.70 16.94
C LYS A 18 11.11 -21.53 15.95
N GLY A 19 10.35 -21.68 14.86
CA GLY A 19 10.23 -20.68 13.80
C GLY A 19 9.49 -19.42 14.26
N VAL A 20 8.40 -19.56 15.02
CA VAL A 20 7.62 -18.40 15.48
C VAL A 20 8.43 -17.49 16.40
N GLN A 21 9.41 -18.04 17.12
CA GLN A 21 10.31 -17.26 17.97
C GLN A 21 11.29 -16.37 17.19
N LEU A 22 11.47 -16.59 15.88
CA LEU A 22 12.40 -15.83 15.05
C LEU A 22 11.78 -14.57 14.44
N ILE A 23 10.45 -14.54 14.30
CA ILE A 23 9.73 -13.44 13.67
C ILE A 23 8.78 -12.86 14.72
N LYS A 24 9.25 -11.84 15.45
CA LYS A 24 8.53 -11.25 16.58
C LYS A 24 8.08 -9.81 16.29
N ASN A 25 7.03 -9.40 16.99
CA ASN A 25 6.58 -8.01 17.09
C ASN A 25 6.11 -7.39 15.76
N ASP A 26 5.44 -8.15 14.90
CA ASP A 26 4.69 -7.56 13.79
C ASP A 26 3.27 -8.12 13.78
N PRO A 27 2.26 -7.35 14.22
CA PRO A 27 0.90 -7.83 14.28
C PRO A 27 0.30 -8.10 12.89
N ARG A 28 0.95 -7.72 11.79
CA ARG A 28 0.52 -8.03 10.40
C ARG A 28 0.97 -9.40 9.96
N LEU A 29 2.12 -9.84 10.46
CA LEU A 29 2.50 -11.23 10.36
C LEU A 29 1.55 -11.98 11.29
N PHE A 30 1.14 -13.19 10.91
CA PHE A 30 0.40 -14.06 11.81
C PHE A 30 -1.08 -13.72 12.09
N ARG A 31 -1.83 -13.38 11.04
CA ARG A 31 -3.30 -13.18 11.10
C ARG A 31 -4.08 -14.34 10.49
N GLY A 32 -3.48 -15.53 10.47
CA GLY A 32 -4.07 -16.69 9.79
C GLY A 32 -5.05 -17.45 10.67
N GLN A 33 -5.77 -18.37 10.05
CA GLN A 33 -6.38 -19.52 10.71
C GLN A 33 -5.56 -20.74 10.31
N LEU A 34 -5.23 -21.61 11.27
CA LEU A 34 -4.57 -22.87 10.97
C LEU A 34 -5.61 -23.87 10.48
N PHE A 35 -5.60 -24.18 9.18
CA PHE A 35 -6.42 -25.23 8.60
C PHE A 35 -5.59 -26.48 8.39
N MET A 36 -6.01 -27.60 8.98
CA MET A 36 -5.40 -28.91 8.81
C MET A 36 -6.40 -29.88 8.20
N ASN A 37 -6.07 -30.46 7.06
CA ASN A 37 -6.89 -31.50 6.43
C ASN A 37 -6.16 -32.84 6.45
N VAL A 38 -6.63 -33.76 7.28
CA VAL A 38 -6.18 -35.14 7.33
C VAL A 38 -6.80 -35.89 6.16
N LYS A 39 -5.96 -36.43 5.29
CA LYS A 39 -6.39 -37.15 4.09
C LYS A 39 -6.52 -38.63 4.35
N ASP A 40 -7.32 -39.28 3.51
CA ASP A 40 -7.49 -40.72 3.48
C ASP A 40 -8.06 -41.34 4.76
N VAL A 41 -8.98 -40.62 5.39
CA VAL A 41 -9.62 -41.06 6.64
C VAL A 41 -10.92 -41.79 6.33
N ASN A 42 -11.06 -43.02 6.83
CA ASN A 42 -12.32 -43.74 6.75
C ASN A 42 -13.39 -43.00 7.57
N MET A 43 -14.62 -42.91 7.07
CA MET A 43 -15.70 -42.16 7.72
C MET A 43 -15.96 -42.61 9.17
N ASN A 44 -15.78 -43.90 9.46
CA ASN A 44 -15.97 -44.46 10.80
C ASN A 44 -14.86 -44.06 11.79
N ASP A 45 -13.70 -43.65 11.29
CA ASP A 45 -12.51 -43.34 12.09
C ASP A 45 -12.28 -41.83 12.24
N GLN A 46 -13.09 -40.98 11.58
CA GLN A 46 -12.91 -39.53 11.55
C GLN A 46 -12.86 -38.92 12.95
N GLN A 47 -13.76 -39.32 13.84
CA GLN A 47 -13.79 -38.79 15.20
C GLN A 47 -12.56 -39.22 16.00
N GLY A 48 -12.14 -40.48 15.89
CA GLY A 48 -10.94 -40.97 16.58
C GLY A 48 -9.67 -40.25 16.14
N VAL A 49 -9.53 -40.02 14.83
CA VAL A 49 -8.41 -39.26 14.26
C VAL A 49 -8.44 -37.80 14.72
N PHE A 50 -9.62 -37.18 14.75
CA PHE A 50 -9.79 -35.83 15.25
C PHE A 50 -9.39 -35.72 16.72
N ASP A 51 -9.91 -36.59 17.58
CA ASP A 51 -9.65 -36.59 19.02
C ASP A 51 -8.16 -36.81 19.32
N GLU A 52 -7.50 -37.72 18.58
CA GLU A 52 -6.06 -37.96 18.73
C GLU A 52 -5.23 -36.73 18.33
N LEU A 53 -5.57 -36.07 17.22
CA LEU A 53 -4.85 -34.89 16.75
C LEU A 53 -5.04 -33.72 17.71
N VAL A 54 -6.26 -33.51 18.21
CA VAL A 54 -6.55 -32.49 19.23
C VAL A 54 -5.77 -32.77 20.51
N ALA A 55 -5.79 -34.00 21.03
CA ALA A 55 -5.06 -34.34 22.26
C ALA A 55 -3.55 -34.09 22.15
N LYS A 56 -2.96 -34.36 20.97
CA LYS A 56 -1.54 -34.06 20.70
C LYS A 56 -1.27 -32.56 20.67
N LEU A 57 -2.12 -31.80 19.99
CA LEU A 57 -2.02 -30.34 19.94
C LEU A 57 -2.17 -29.72 21.33
N GLU A 58 -3.15 -30.19 22.11
CA GLU A 58 -3.34 -29.78 23.50
C GLU A 58 -2.07 -30.05 24.33
N THR A 59 -1.46 -31.24 24.22
CA THR A 59 -0.21 -31.54 24.93
C THR A 59 0.91 -30.52 24.62
N ILE A 60 1.03 -30.12 23.35
CA ILE A 60 2.02 -29.14 22.89
C ILE A 60 1.70 -27.74 23.40
N PHE A 61 0.42 -27.38 23.40
CA PHE A 61 -0.06 -26.09 23.90
C PHE A 61 0.02 -26.01 25.42
N GLU A 62 -0.22 -27.09 26.15
CA GLU A 62 -0.05 -27.16 27.60
C GLU A 62 1.41 -27.00 28.03
N ALA A 63 2.35 -27.56 27.25
CA ALA A 63 3.77 -27.36 27.47
C ALA A 63 4.21 -25.88 27.25
N ASN A 64 3.40 -25.07 26.55
CA ASN A 64 3.70 -23.68 26.20
C ASN A 64 2.45 -22.79 26.34
N ARG A 65 1.77 -22.83 27.50
CA ARG A 65 0.44 -22.22 27.71
C ARG A 65 0.34 -20.74 27.35
N ASP A 66 1.41 -19.98 27.59
CA ASP A 66 1.39 -18.53 27.42
C ASP A 66 1.88 -18.07 26.04
N GLN A 67 2.61 -18.92 25.30
CA GLN A 67 3.20 -18.60 24.00
C GLN A 67 3.43 -19.85 23.15
N ASN A 68 2.50 -20.15 22.25
CA ASN A 68 2.65 -21.22 21.28
C ASN A 68 2.41 -20.72 19.86
N PHE A 69 2.85 -21.51 18.87
CA PHE A 69 2.71 -21.13 17.47
C PHE A 69 1.24 -20.95 17.05
N LEU A 70 0.25 -21.60 17.69
CA LEU A 70 -1.15 -21.42 17.33
C LEU A 70 -1.64 -20.03 17.77
N THR A 71 -1.37 -19.62 19.02
CA THR A 71 -1.72 -18.28 19.51
C THR A 71 -0.95 -17.20 18.78
N ASP A 72 0.34 -17.42 18.54
CA ASP A 72 1.24 -16.43 17.98
C ASP A 72 1.12 -16.31 16.45
N MET A 73 0.86 -17.41 15.72
CA MET A 73 0.77 -17.43 14.25
C MET A 73 -0.65 -17.33 13.69
N TYR A 74 -1.61 -17.85 14.45
CA TYR A 74 -2.96 -18.13 13.95
C TYR A 74 -4.06 -17.62 14.88
N ALA A 75 -3.74 -16.70 15.80
CA ALA A 75 -4.68 -16.12 16.75
C ALA A 75 -5.48 -17.16 17.58
N GLY A 76 -4.91 -18.35 17.79
CA GLY A 76 -5.60 -19.44 18.48
C GLY A 76 -6.64 -20.18 17.62
N GLN A 77 -6.79 -19.80 16.35
CA GLN A 77 -7.81 -20.36 15.45
C GLN A 77 -7.29 -21.61 14.74
N LEU A 78 -7.97 -22.73 14.99
CA LEU A 78 -7.66 -24.04 14.46
C LEU A 78 -8.92 -24.65 13.86
N GLU A 79 -8.81 -25.14 12.63
CA GLU A 79 -9.82 -25.99 11.97
C GLU A 79 -9.16 -27.29 11.56
N ILE A 80 -9.77 -28.42 11.91
CA ILE A 80 -9.32 -29.76 11.51
C ILE A 80 -10.44 -30.43 10.72
N ASN A 81 -10.13 -30.83 9.49
CA ASN A 81 -11.00 -31.61 8.64
C ASN A 81 -10.40 -32.98 8.35
N CYS A 82 -11.27 -33.97 8.20
CA CYS A 82 -10.89 -35.32 7.76
C CYS A 82 -11.54 -35.59 6.40
N SER A 83 -10.76 -35.62 5.33
CA SER A 83 -11.27 -35.93 4.00
C SER A 83 -11.28 -37.45 3.76
N PRO A 84 -12.32 -38.00 3.11
CA PRO A 84 -12.39 -39.42 2.77
C PRO A 84 -11.22 -39.93 1.91
N PRO A 85 -11.07 -41.27 1.72
CA PRO A 85 -10.04 -41.85 0.86
C PRO A 85 -10.09 -41.33 -0.57
N PHE A 86 -8.94 -40.86 -1.06
CA PHE A 86 -8.80 -40.30 -2.40
C PHE A 86 -9.23 -41.32 -3.45
N GLY A 87 -10.01 -40.86 -4.43
CA GLY A 87 -10.54 -41.71 -5.51
C GLY A 87 -11.85 -42.42 -5.18
N THR A 88 -12.38 -42.28 -3.97
CA THR A 88 -13.75 -42.75 -3.64
C THR A 88 -14.81 -41.73 -4.07
N ILE A 89 -16.03 -42.20 -4.29
CA ILE A 89 -17.19 -41.34 -4.55
C ILE A 89 -17.38 -40.35 -3.39
N ASP A 90 -17.20 -40.82 -2.16
CA ASP A 90 -17.35 -40.01 -0.95
C ASP A 90 -16.33 -38.87 -0.89
N TYR A 91 -15.10 -39.08 -1.36
CA TYR A 91 -14.11 -38.00 -1.44
C TYR A 91 -14.55 -36.88 -2.39
N TYR A 92 -15.03 -37.22 -3.58
CA TYR A 92 -15.48 -36.21 -4.54
C TYR A 92 -16.74 -35.49 -4.04
N ASN A 93 -17.70 -36.24 -3.48
CA ASN A 93 -18.89 -35.66 -2.85
C ASN A 93 -18.55 -34.72 -1.69
N TYR A 94 -17.60 -35.11 -0.85
CA TYR A 94 -17.10 -34.28 0.26
C TYR A 94 -16.46 -33.00 -0.29
N MET A 95 -15.58 -33.10 -1.30
CA MET A 95 -14.91 -31.93 -1.87
C MET A 95 -15.87 -30.96 -2.54
N GLU A 96 -16.88 -31.44 -3.28
CA GLU A 96 -17.89 -30.58 -3.92
C GLU A 96 -18.82 -29.90 -2.93
N ASN A 97 -19.03 -30.52 -1.75
CA ASN A 97 -19.96 -30.02 -0.74
C ASN A 97 -19.22 -29.50 0.49
N ASP A 98 -18.98 -30.37 1.46
CA ASP A 98 -18.58 -29.97 2.80
C ASP A 98 -17.16 -29.39 2.85
N GLY A 99 -16.23 -29.95 2.08
CA GLY A 99 -14.85 -29.43 1.94
C GLY A 99 -14.82 -28.04 1.32
N ALA A 100 -15.48 -27.84 0.17
CA ALA A 100 -15.58 -26.54 -0.47
C ALA A 100 -16.33 -25.52 0.40
N ARG A 101 -17.43 -25.90 1.04
CA ARG A 101 -18.21 -25.03 1.92
C ARG A 101 -17.41 -24.59 3.14
N SER A 102 -16.67 -25.51 3.78
CA SER A 102 -15.81 -25.19 4.93
C SER A 102 -14.73 -24.19 4.53
N LEU A 103 -14.03 -24.44 3.42
CA LEU A 103 -13.02 -23.50 2.90
C LEU A 103 -13.62 -22.15 2.54
N MET A 104 -14.80 -22.13 1.91
CA MET A 104 -15.48 -20.89 1.55
C MET A 104 -15.86 -20.08 2.79
N THR A 105 -16.34 -20.74 3.85
CA THR A 105 -16.69 -20.10 5.12
C THR A 105 -15.46 -19.46 5.75
N ILE A 106 -14.36 -20.22 5.85
CA ILE A 106 -13.06 -19.76 6.37
C ILE A 106 -12.56 -18.52 5.60
N VAL A 107 -12.63 -18.55 4.26
CA VAL A 107 -12.15 -17.44 3.43
C VAL A 107 -13.07 -16.22 3.50
N SER A 108 -14.38 -16.43 3.63
CA SER A 108 -15.38 -15.35 3.60
C SER A 108 -15.50 -14.59 4.93
N GLU A 109 -15.28 -15.28 6.06
CA GLU A 109 -15.42 -14.70 7.40
C GLU A 109 -14.16 -13.99 7.90
N SER A 110 -13.02 -14.14 7.21
CA SER A 110 -11.76 -13.54 7.62
C SER A 110 -11.76 -12.02 7.42
N SER A 111 -12.11 -11.30 8.49
CA SER A 111 -11.98 -9.83 8.59
C SER A 111 -10.54 -9.35 8.82
N MET A 112 -9.56 -10.26 8.91
CA MET A 112 -8.20 -9.98 9.40
C MET A 112 -7.12 -9.91 8.31
N GLY A 113 -7.50 -9.67 7.06
CA GLY A 113 -6.58 -9.58 5.92
C GLY A 113 -5.83 -8.25 5.77
N PHE A 114 -4.87 -8.22 4.83
CA PHE A 114 -4.26 -6.96 4.38
C PHE A 114 -5.29 -6.11 3.62
N VAL A 115 -5.31 -4.80 3.90
CA VAL A 115 -6.26 -3.84 3.29
C VAL A 115 -6.17 -3.82 1.75
N THR A 116 -4.99 -4.10 1.19
CA THR A 116 -4.74 -4.17 -0.25
C THR A 116 -3.75 -5.28 -0.58
N GLY A 117 -3.82 -5.82 -1.80
CA GLY A 117 -2.86 -6.80 -2.30
C GLY A 117 -1.42 -6.25 -2.33
N LYS A 118 -1.24 -4.94 -2.56
CA LYS A 118 0.07 -4.28 -2.45
C LYS A 118 0.61 -4.33 -1.03
N ALA A 119 -0.23 -4.06 -0.02
CA ALA A 119 0.20 -4.11 1.38
C ALA A 119 0.64 -5.52 1.80
N PHE A 120 -0.03 -6.56 1.28
CA PHE A 120 0.38 -7.95 1.44
C PHE A 120 1.74 -8.22 0.76
N LEU A 121 1.87 -7.85 -0.51
CA LEU A 121 3.11 -8.06 -1.28
C LEU A 121 4.32 -7.37 -0.66
N ASP A 122 4.17 -6.12 -0.20
CA ASP A 122 5.24 -5.37 0.45
C ASP A 122 5.66 -6.03 1.76
N CYS A 123 4.70 -6.50 2.55
CA CYS A 123 4.97 -7.25 3.77
C CYS A 123 5.74 -8.55 3.47
N LEU A 124 5.28 -9.31 2.48
CA LEU A 124 5.92 -10.55 2.04
C LEU A 124 7.36 -10.32 1.55
N ARG A 125 7.59 -9.26 0.77
CA ARG A 125 8.93 -8.88 0.31
C ARG A 125 9.89 -8.61 1.46
N ILE A 126 9.45 -7.88 2.48
CA ILE A 126 10.28 -7.59 3.65
C ILE A 126 10.58 -8.88 4.41
N VAL A 127 9.59 -9.75 4.62
CA VAL A 127 9.79 -11.06 5.27
C VAL A 127 10.82 -11.90 4.51
N LEU A 128 10.65 -12.06 3.20
CA LEU A 128 11.58 -12.83 2.36
C LEU A 128 12.99 -12.24 2.36
N ALA A 129 13.11 -10.90 2.33
CA ALA A 129 14.40 -10.22 2.40
C ALA A 129 15.09 -10.43 3.75
N LYS A 130 14.36 -10.40 4.86
CA LYS A 130 14.92 -10.68 6.19
C LYS A 130 15.34 -12.13 6.33
N ILE A 131 14.52 -13.08 5.85
CA ILE A 131 14.86 -14.51 5.83
C ILE A 131 16.13 -14.76 5.01
N SER A 132 16.29 -14.11 3.85
CA SER A 132 17.45 -14.34 2.98
C SER A 132 18.76 -13.83 3.57
N ILE A 133 18.71 -12.79 4.41
CA ILE A 133 19.88 -12.24 5.11
C ILE A 133 19.99 -12.72 6.58
N LEU A 134 19.12 -13.64 7.00
CA LEU A 134 19.04 -14.17 8.37
C LEU A 134 18.87 -13.07 9.44
N ASP A 135 18.15 -12.00 9.12
CA ASP A 135 17.86 -10.90 10.05
C ASP A 135 16.59 -11.20 10.86
N TRP A 136 16.76 -11.52 12.14
CA TRP A 136 15.70 -11.83 13.10
C TRP A 136 15.27 -10.62 13.96
N THR A 137 15.75 -9.42 13.64
CA THR A 137 15.29 -8.21 14.33
C THR A 137 13.84 -7.88 13.98
N SER A 138 13.16 -7.07 14.80
CA SER A 138 11.78 -6.62 14.57
C SER A 138 11.56 -6.09 13.15
N MET A 139 10.37 -6.33 12.59
CA MET A 139 10.00 -5.83 11.26
C MET A 139 9.77 -4.32 11.21
N ASP A 140 9.47 -3.67 12.34
CA ASP A 140 9.04 -2.27 12.38
C ASP A 140 10.02 -1.33 11.69
N LYS A 141 11.31 -1.42 12.03
CA LYS A 141 12.36 -0.59 11.42
C LYS A 141 12.53 -0.88 9.94
N SER A 142 12.51 -2.15 9.53
CA SER A 142 12.64 -2.56 8.13
C SER A 142 11.44 -2.11 7.29
N ALA A 143 10.23 -2.20 7.87
CA ALA A 143 8.99 -1.74 7.25
C ALA A 143 8.95 -0.21 7.14
N GLN A 144 9.33 0.51 8.19
CA GLN A 144 9.49 1.97 8.15
C GLN A 144 10.52 2.38 7.10
N HIS A 145 11.70 1.73 7.07
CA HIS A 145 12.71 1.99 6.04
C HIS A 145 12.19 1.73 4.64
N PHE A 146 11.44 0.64 4.43
CA PHE A 146 10.85 0.31 3.13
C PHE A 146 9.82 1.36 2.71
N VAL A 147 8.91 1.77 3.60
CA VAL A 147 7.92 2.82 3.33
C VAL A 147 8.60 4.16 3.02
N VAL A 148 9.61 4.54 3.81
CA VAL A 148 10.40 5.76 3.58
C VAL A 148 11.14 5.68 2.25
N ALA A 149 11.74 4.54 1.92
CA ALA A 149 12.45 4.34 0.66
C ALA A 149 11.49 4.39 -0.54
N ASP A 150 10.35 3.69 -0.48
CA ASP A 150 9.32 3.69 -1.53
C ASP A 150 8.75 5.11 -1.73
N THR A 151 8.49 5.83 -0.63
CA THR A 151 8.00 7.21 -0.68
C THR A 151 9.07 8.14 -1.24
N LYS A 152 10.32 8.03 -0.81
CA LYS A 152 11.44 8.81 -1.34
C LYS A 152 11.64 8.58 -2.85
N GLN A 153 11.46 7.34 -3.31
CA GLN A 153 11.53 7.01 -4.74
C GLN A 153 10.37 7.62 -5.55
N LYS A 154 9.19 7.77 -4.93
CA LYS A 154 7.99 8.30 -5.59
C LYS A 154 7.84 9.82 -5.45
N LEU A 155 8.53 10.44 -4.49
CA LEU A 155 8.37 11.87 -4.17
C LEU A 155 8.66 12.76 -5.37
N SER A 156 9.74 12.49 -6.11
CA SER A 156 10.08 13.27 -7.31
C SER A 156 9.02 13.13 -8.42
N GLY A 157 8.41 11.95 -8.56
CA GLY A 157 7.29 11.72 -9.47
C GLY A 157 6.05 12.50 -9.05
N ILE A 158 5.70 12.47 -7.77
CA ILE A 158 4.54 13.20 -7.23
C ILE A 158 4.71 14.71 -7.42
N LEU A 159 5.87 15.26 -7.07
CA LEU A 159 6.17 16.69 -7.21
C LEU A 159 6.18 17.16 -8.66
N ARG A 160 6.47 16.25 -9.60
CA ARG A 160 6.53 16.59 -11.02
C ARG A 160 5.18 16.48 -11.70
N THR A 161 4.40 15.43 -11.41
CA THR A 161 3.21 15.08 -12.20
C THR A 161 1.91 15.03 -11.41
N GLY A 162 1.94 15.25 -10.09
CA GLY A 162 0.78 15.04 -9.21
C GLY A 162 0.36 13.57 -9.08
N CYS A 163 1.19 12.62 -9.52
CA CYS A 163 0.87 11.19 -9.57
C CYS A 163 2.00 10.34 -9.01
N HIS A 164 1.69 9.11 -8.62
CA HIS A 164 2.70 8.11 -8.30
C HIS A 164 3.36 7.66 -9.61
N VAL A 165 4.66 7.96 -9.74
CA VAL A 165 5.49 7.55 -10.87
C VAL A 165 6.75 6.89 -10.35
N SER A 166 7.17 5.80 -11.00
CA SER A 166 8.40 5.10 -10.65
C SER A 166 9.64 5.95 -10.93
N LEU A 167 10.60 5.97 -10.00
CA LEU A 167 11.82 6.80 -10.09
C LEU A 167 12.56 6.76 -11.45
N PRO A 168 12.71 5.60 -12.13
CA PRO A 168 13.36 5.56 -13.45
C PRO A 168 12.66 6.42 -14.50
N LEU A 169 11.33 6.49 -14.45
CA LEU A 169 10.49 7.23 -15.40
C LEU A 169 10.46 8.73 -15.12
N VAL A 170 10.78 9.15 -13.89
CA VAL A 170 10.79 10.58 -13.49
C VAL A 170 11.84 11.39 -14.27
N LYS A 171 12.82 10.73 -14.89
CA LYS A 171 13.82 11.38 -15.76
C LYS A 171 13.32 11.60 -17.19
N ASP A 172 12.26 10.92 -17.60
CA ASP A 172 11.78 10.96 -18.98
C ASP A 172 10.97 12.23 -19.22
N LYS A 173 11.23 12.94 -20.32
CA LYS A 173 10.55 14.21 -20.63
C LYS A 173 9.02 14.09 -20.73
N THR A 174 8.52 12.91 -21.09
CA THR A 174 7.09 12.66 -21.25
C THR A 174 6.79 11.29 -20.65
N ILE A 175 5.80 11.25 -19.74
CA ILE A 175 5.42 10.04 -19.04
C ILE A 175 4.02 9.63 -19.54
N PRO A 176 3.87 8.43 -20.15
CA PRO A 176 2.58 7.93 -20.60
C PRO A 176 1.54 7.93 -19.48
N SER A 177 0.30 8.30 -19.79
CA SER A 177 -0.79 8.41 -18.80
C SER A 177 -1.06 7.11 -18.05
N HIS A 178 -0.98 5.96 -18.71
CA HIS A 178 -1.17 4.65 -18.08
C HIS A 178 -0.08 4.26 -17.06
N LEU A 179 1.04 4.98 -17.02
CA LEU A 179 2.12 4.79 -16.02
C LEU A 179 2.02 5.78 -14.86
N LYS A 180 1.04 6.69 -14.89
CA LYS A 180 0.74 7.62 -13.80
C LYS A 180 -0.33 6.98 -12.92
N GLU A 181 0.06 6.61 -11.70
CA GLU A 181 -0.87 6.07 -10.70
C GLU A 181 -1.48 7.21 -9.86
N GLU A 182 -2.77 7.10 -9.52
CA GLU A 182 -3.46 8.14 -8.75
C GLU A 182 -2.93 8.24 -7.31
N VAL A 183 -2.85 9.48 -6.80
CA VAL A 183 -2.62 9.73 -5.37
C VAL A 183 -3.96 9.61 -4.65
N LEU A 184 -4.03 8.74 -3.63
CA LEU A 184 -5.26 8.47 -2.88
C LEU A 184 -5.25 9.16 -1.51
N LYS A 185 -6.44 9.48 -1.00
CA LYS A 185 -6.59 9.99 0.38
C LYS A 185 -6.22 8.90 1.40
N VAL A 186 -5.66 9.32 2.54
CA VAL A 186 -5.22 8.40 3.59
C VAL A 186 -6.39 7.58 4.12
N GLY A 187 -6.26 6.25 4.05
CA GLY A 187 -7.25 5.33 4.60
C GLY A 187 -8.53 5.18 3.75
N SER A 188 -8.56 5.74 2.54
CA SER A 188 -9.64 5.51 1.58
C SER A 188 -9.10 5.06 0.23
N ARG A 189 -10.00 4.68 -0.68
CA ARG A 189 -9.70 4.40 -2.09
C ARG A 189 -10.04 5.58 -2.99
N GLU A 190 -10.33 6.74 -2.41
CA GLU A 190 -10.69 7.93 -3.17
C GLU A 190 -9.44 8.68 -3.63
N ARG A 191 -9.47 9.16 -4.87
CA ARG A 191 -8.48 10.08 -5.40
C ARG A 191 -8.39 11.35 -4.53
N LEU A 192 -7.17 11.79 -4.27
CA LEU A 192 -6.89 13.08 -3.67
C LEU A 192 -7.18 14.17 -4.71
N VAL A 193 -8.21 14.96 -4.45
CA VAL A 193 -8.56 16.16 -5.21
C VAL A 193 -8.43 17.34 -4.25
N ILE A 194 -7.71 18.38 -4.67
CA ILE A 194 -7.56 19.63 -3.92
C ILE A 194 -8.33 20.68 -4.71
N SER A 195 -9.43 21.17 -4.14
CA SER A 195 -10.26 22.19 -4.77
C SER A 195 -9.73 23.60 -4.46
N LEU A 196 -10.16 24.59 -5.25
CA LEU A 196 -9.93 26.00 -4.95
C LEU A 196 -10.47 26.41 -3.58
N GLU A 197 -11.59 25.81 -3.14
CA GLU A 197 -12.16 26.05 -1.83
C GLU A 197 -11.20 25.62 -0.71
N ASP A 198 -10.67 24.39 -0.80
CA ASP A 198 -9.64 23.87 0.13
C ASP A 198 -8.42 24.79 0.18
N MET A 199 -8.01 25.32 -0.98
CA MET A 199 -6.89 26.26 -1.11
C MET A 199 -7.18 27.58 -0.40
N CYS A 200 -8.38 28.13 -0.60
CA CYS A 200 -8.78 29.40 0.02
C CYS A 200 -8.92 29.28 1.54
N GLU A 201 -9.40 28.14 2.04
CA GLU A 201 -9.43 27.85 3.47
C GLU A 201 -8.02 27.74 4.06
N ALA A 202 -7.11 27.03 3.39
CA ALA A 202 -5.74 26.86 3.85
C ALA A 202 -4.90 28.14 3.77
N PHE A 203 -5.20 29.01 2.79
CA PHE A 203 -4.46 30.24 2.52
C PHE A 203 -5.41 31.45 2.36
N PRO A 204 -6.05 31.92 3.44
CA PRO A 204 -7.07 32.98 3.37
C PRO A 204 -6.54 34.31 2.82
N GLY A 205 -5.24 34.58 2.94
CA GLY A 205 -4.60 35.78 2.40
C GLY A 205 -4.58 35.87 0.86
N PHE A 206 -4.79 34.75 0.15
CA PHE A 206 -4.86 34.71 -1.30
C PHE A 206 -6.28 34.53 -1.85
N MET A 207 -7.26 34.26 -0.99
CA MET A 207 -8.65 33.96 -1.36
C MET A 207 -9.22 34.97 -2.37
N THR A 208 -9.16 36.27 -2.06
CA THR A 208 -9.71 37.32 -2.94
C THR A 208 -9.06 37.33 -4.33
N LYS A 209 -7.73 37.14 -4.39
CA LYS A 209 -6.99 37.10 -5.65
C LYS A 209 -7.32 35.85 -6.47
N TRP A 210 -7.34 34.68 -5.84
CA TRP A 210 -7.65 33.44 -6.53
C TRP A 210 -9.11 33.35 -6.97
N THR A 211 -10.07 33.82 -6.16
CA THR A 211 -11.48 33.90 -6.57
C THR A 211 -11.65 34.86 -7.75
N SER A 212 -10.97 36.01 -7.74
CA SER A 212 -11.00 36.96 -8.87
C SER A 212 -10.42 36.33 -10.15
N LEU A 213 -9.28 35.62 -10.03
CA LEU A 213 -8.67 34.91 -11.15
C LEU A 213 -9.58 33.79 -11.66
N ASN A 214 -10.26 33.07 -10.75
CA ASN A 214 -11.14 31.96 -11.09
C ASN A 214 -12.35 32.37 -11.94
N ASN A 215 -12.78 33.63 -11.84
CA ASN A 215 -13.83 34.19 -12.69
C ASN A 215 -13.38 34.35 -14.16
N THR A 216 -12.07 34.41 -14.40
CA THR A 216 -11.49 34.57 -15.73
C THR A 216 -10.99 33.25 -16.29
N ILE A 217 -10.38 32.41 -15.46
CA ILE A 217 -9.84 31.10 -15.80
C ILE A 217 -10.34 30.11 -14.77
N LEU A 218 -11.07 29.08 -15.18
CA LEU A 218 -11.60 28.09 -14.25
C LEU A 218 -10.46 27.22 -13.69
N LEU A 219 -10.01 27.53 -12.48
CA LEU A 219 -8.78 26.97 -11.88
C LEU A 219 -8.91 25.49 -11.54
N ASP A 220 -10.10 25.04 -11.11
CA ASP A 220 -10.37 23.63 -10.75
C ASP A 220 -10.38 22.68 -11.96
N VAL A 221 -10.40 23.18 -13.19
CA VAL A 221 -10.35 22.35 -14.40
C VAL A 221 -8.91 22.03 -14.81
N VAL A 222 -7.93 22.78 -14.30
CA VAL A 222 -6.51 22.58 -14.62
C VAL A 222 -6.06 21.23 -14.06
N LYS A 223 -5.66 20.32 -14.95
CA LYS A 223 -5.16 18.99 -14.57
C LYS A 223 -3.67 19.02 -14.32
N ASP A 224 -3.21 18.28 -13.33
CA ASP A 224 -1.78 18.15 -13.00
C ASP A 224 -0.93 17.65 -14.16
N GLU A 225 -1.51 16.77 -14.99
CA GLU A 225 -0.83 16.24 -16.16
C GLU A 225 -0.49 17.31 -17.20
N GLU A 226 -1.24 18.41 -17.23
CA GLU A 226 -1.02 19.56 -18.11
C GLU A 226 0.05 20.52 -17.56
N LEU A 227 0.39 20.36 -16.27
CA LEU A 227 1.40 21.15 -15.56
C LEU A 227 2.73 20.38 -15.40
N ASP A 228 2.86 19.17 -15.96
CA ASP A 228 4.13 18.44 -16.00
C ASP A 228 5.10 19.09 -17.00
N MET A 229 6.04 19.87 -16.46
CA MET A 229 7.04 20.60 -17.23
C MET A 229 8.28 19.78 -17.58
N GLY A 230 8.28 18.46 -17.34
CA GLY A 230 9.29 17.57 -17.92
C GLY A 230 10.59 17.43 -17.13
N PHE A 231 10.68 17.97 -15.91
CA PHE A 231 11.93 17.96 -15.14
C PHE A 231 11.73 17.62 -13.66
N ASP A 232 12.70 16.90 -13.10
CA ASP A 232 12.74 16.53 -11.69
C ASP A 232 13.31 17.67 -10.83
N VAL A 233 12.44 18.32 -10.06
CA VAL A 233 12.81 19.42 -9.14
C VAL A 233 13.80 18.99 -8.05
N THR A 234 13.86 17.70 -7.71
CA THR A 234 14.77 17.19 -6.66
C THR A 234 16.21 17.03 -7.14
N SER A 235 16.44 17.13 -8.45
CA SER A 235 17.75 17.01 -9.09
C SER A 235 18.42 18.35 -9.42
N LEU A 236 17.77 19.47 -9.08
CA LEU A 236 18.27 20.82 -9.36
C LEU A 236 19.53 21.11 -8.56
N THR A 237 20.52 21.74 -9.21
CA THR A 237 21.73 22.28 -8.58
C THR A 237 21.78 23.79 -8.83
N ASP A 238 22.66 24.51 -8.13
CA ASP A 238 22.80 25.97 -8.27
C ASP A 238 23.09 26.45 -9.71
N LYS A 239 23.50 25.56 -10.62
CA LYS A 239 23.76 25.85 -12.04
C LYS A 239 22.54 25.68 -12.95
N SER A 240 21.37 25.32 -12.41
CA SER A 240 20.16 24.99 -13.18
C SER A 240 19.26 26.18 -13.52
N THR A 241 19.74 27.43 -13.38
CA THR A 241 18.96 28.66 -13.63
C THR A 241 18.34 28.75 -15.02
N LYS A 242 19.05 28.27 -16.06
CA LYS A 242 18.51 28.16 -17.43
C LYS A 242 17.31 27.21 -17.53
N THR A 243 17.31 26.13 -16.76
CA THR A 243 16.22 25.16 -16.75
C THR A 243 15.00 25.74 -16.06
N VAL A 244 15.20 26.38 -14.90
CA VAL A 244 14.13 27.07 -14.17
C VAL A 244 13.48 28.17 -15.02
N GLY A 245 14.28 28.99 -15.70
CA GLY A 245 13.76 30.02 -16.59
C GLY A 245 12.91 29.46 -17.74
N LYS A 246 13.33 28.34 -18.34
CA LYS A 246 12.53 27.64 -19.36
C LYS A 246 11.22 27.10 -18.81
N THR A 247 11.23 26.57 -17.59
CA THR A 247 10.02 26.09 -16.92
C THR A 247 9.02 27.23 -16.68
N ILE A 248 9.49 28.36 -16.16
CA ILE A 248 8.63 29.52 -15.92
C ILE A 248 8.04 30.03 -17.24
N ASP A 249 8.83 30.06 -18.32
CA ASP A 249 8.35 30.42 -19.66
C ASP A 249 7.27 29.44 -20.17
N MET A 250 7.46 28.13 -19.99
CA MET A 250 6.44 27.13 -20.36
C MET A 250 5.16 27.28 -19.54
N LEU A 251 5.26 27.50 -18.23
CA LEU A 251 4.11 27.74 -17.35
C LEU A 251 3.36 29.01 -17.74
N PHE A 252 4.08 30.08 -18.09
CA PHE A 252 3.49 31.33 -18.56
C PHE A 252 2.75 31.16 -19.89
N ARG A 253 3.34 30.43 -20.86
CA ARG A 253 2.67 30.11 -22.13
C ARG A 253 1.39 29.29 -21.91
N TYR A 254 1.43 28.31 -21.00
CA TYR A 254 0.24 27.53 -20.64
C TYR A 254 -0.83 28.43 -20.03
N PHE A 255 -0.48 29.28 -19.06
CA PHE A 255 -1.39 30.25 -18.47
C PHE A 255 -2.03 31.18 -19.52
N LEU A 256 -1.25 31.71 -20.46
CA LEU A 256 -1.78 32.54 -21.54
C LEU A 256 -2.78 31.77 -22.42
N SER A 257 -2.51 30.49 -22.69
CA SER A 257 -3.42 29.63 -23.47
C SER A 257 -4.78 29.47 -22.78
N LEU A 258 -4.81 29.38 -21.44
CA LEU A 258 -6.04 29.34 -20.64
C LEU A 258 -6.85 30.65 -20.77
N ARG A 259 -6.19 31.78 -21.04
CA ARG A 259 -6.83 33.07 -21.34
C ARG A 259 -7.22 33.24 -22.81
N GLY A 260 -6.96 32.25 -23.67
CA GLY A 260 -7.14 32.37 -25.11
C GLY A 260 -6.14 33.31 -25.79
N LYS A 261 -4.99 33.58 -25.16
CA LYS A 261 -3.91 34.40 -25.71
C LYS A 261 -2.79 33.51 -26.25
N THR A 262 -2.22 33.91 -27.38
CA THR A 262 -1.07 33.22 -27.96
C THR A 262 0.19 34.02 -27.70
N TYR A 263 1.17 33.38 -27.08
CA TYR A 263 2.50 33.95 -26.83
C TYR A 263 3.12 34.47 -28.15
N GLU A 264 3.84 35.60 -28.09
CA GLU A 264 4.43 36.33 -29.24
C GLU A 264 3.45 37.01 -30.21
N ILE A 265 2.15 36.66 -30.20
CA ILE A 265 1.14 37.25 -31.10
C ILE A 265 0.25 38.26 -30.36
N SER A 266 -0.18 37.91 -29.15
CA SER A 266 -1.06 38.75 -28.35
C SER A 266 -0.29 39.84 -27.62
N ARG A 267 -0.89 41.04 -27.50
CA ARG A 267 -0.34 42.11 -26.65
C ARG A 267 -0.47 41.71 -25.18
N LEU A 268 0.67 41.60 -24.50
CA LEU A 268 0.74 41.33 -23.07
C LEU A 268 0.54 42.62 -22.27
N THR A 269 -0.27 42.56 -21.22
CA THR A 269 -0.54 43.69 -20.31
C THR A 269 0.09 43.45 -18.94
N THR A 270 0.13 44.49 -18.11
CA THR A 270 0.53 44.37 -16.70
C THR A 270 -0.44 43.50 -15.89
N GLU A 271 -1.70 43.44 -16.31
CA GLU A 271 -2.72 42.57 -15.73
C GLU A 271 -2.41 41.10 -16.02
N ASP A 272 -1.95 40.77 -17.24
CA ASP A 272 -1.52 39.40 -17.56
C ASP A 272 -0.39 38.91 -16.65
N GLN A 273 0.56 39.78 -16.32
CA GLN A 273 1.63 39.46 -15.38
C GLN A 273 1.11 39.29 -13.95
N SER A 274 0.26 40.21 -13.47
CA SER A 274 -0.32 40.13 -12.12
C SER A 274 -1.17 38.87 -11.92
N ASP A 275 -1.93 38.49 -12.93
CA ASP A 275 -2.74 37.29 -12.91
C ASP A 275 -1.89 36.02 -13.02
N PHE A 276 -0.80 36.06 -13.79
CA PHE A 276 0.18 34.98 -13.81
C PHE A 276 0.87 34.80 -12.45
N ASP A 277 1.27 35.88 -11.78
CA ASP A 277 1.88 35.80 -10.45
C ASP A 277 0.89 35.19 -9.44
N THR A 278 -0.39 35.53 -9.57
CA THR A 278 -1.49 34.96 -8.76
C THR A 278 -1.70 33.47 -9.06
N PHE A 279 -1.65 33.08 -10.33
CA PHE A 279 -1.72 31.69 -10.79
C PHE A 279 -0.51 30.86 -10.30
N ALA A 280 0.70 31.39 -10.43
CA ALA A 280 1.92 30.75 -9.96
C ALA A 280 1.91 30.57 -8.43
N ALA A 281 1.38 31.55 -7.69
CA ALA A 281 1.19 31.42 -6.25
C ALA A 281 0.21 30.30 -5.88
N LEU A 282 -0.89 30.13 -6.64
CA LEU A 282 -1.81 29.00 -6.46
C LEU A 282 -1.10 27.68 -6.69
N TYR A 283 -0.41 27.54 -7.83
CA TYR A 283 0.32 26.32 -8.18
C TYR A 283 1.33 25.93 -7.10
N TYR A 284 2.13 26.89 -6.63
CA TYR A 284 3.09 26.66 -5.55
C TYR A 284 2.40 26.24 -4.24
N ALA A 285 1.27 26.86 -3.91
CA ALA A 285 0.51 26.54 -2.71
C ALA A 285 -0.11 25.13 -2.78
N VAL A 286 -0.63 24.72 -3.95
CA VAL A 286 -1.14 23.36 -4.21
C VAL A 286 -0.01 22.34 -4.02
N GLU A 287 1.16 22.58 -4.60
CA GLU A 287 2.31 21.68 -4.45
C GLU A 287 2.80 21.60 -3.01
N ASN A 288 2.75 22.71 -2.25
CA ASN A 288 3.07 22.71 -0.82
C ASN A 288 2.05 21.92 0.01
N LEU A 289 0.76 22.08 -0.27
CA LEU A 289 -0.29 21.27 0.36
C LEU A 289 -0.14 19.78 0.00
N ARG A 290 0.20 19.44 -1.24
CA ARG A 290 0.52 18.07 -1.63
C ARG A 290 1.72 17.52 -0.92
N TYR A 291 2.77 18.33 -0.75
CA TYR A 291 3.91 17.95 0.07
C TYR A 291 3.47 17.65 1.50
N ARG A 292 2.68 18.52 2.11
CA ARG A 292 2.15 18.32 3.47
C ARG A 292 1.24 17.10 3.57
N VAL A 293 0.35 16.89 2.59
CA VAL A 293 -0.54 15.72 2.53
C VAL A 293 0.29 14.47 2.31
N GLY A 294 1.25 14.45 1.39
CA GLY A 294 2.18 13.35 1.18
C GLY A 294 2.99 13.02 2.45
N PHE A 295 3.43 14.03 3.20
CA PHE A 295 4.05 13.87 4.51
C PHE A 295 3.07 13.41 5.59
N THR A 296 1.80 13.82 5.53
CA THR A 296 0.75 13.39 6.47
C THR A 296 0.31 11.96 6.16
N VAL A 297 0.26 11.56 4.90
CA VAL A 297 0.07 10.18 4.44
C VAL A 297 1.24 9.33 4.95
N LEU A 298 2.47 9.82 4.79
CA LEU A 298 3.68 9.19 5.31
C LEU A 298 3.60 9.05 6.84
N TRP A 299 3.29 10.11 7.56
CA TRP A 299 3.21 10.12 9.02
C TRP A 299 2.06 9.25 9.54
N ALA A 300 0.87 9.33 8.96
CA ALA A 300 -0.27 8.49 9.32
C ALA A 300 -0.01 7.01 9.00
N THR A 301 0.73 6.70 7.94
CA THR A 301 1.13 5.32 7.61
C THR A 301 2.21 4.80 8.55
N ILE A 302 3.12 5.67 9.00
CA ILE A 302 4.16 5.37 10.00
C ILE A 302 3.57 5.26 11.41
N CYS A 303 2.56 6.06 11.75
CA CYS A 303 1.99 6.17 13.11
C CYS A 303 0.71 5.34 13.34
N ARG A 304 0.00 4.88 12.30
CA ARG A 304 -1.14 3.94 12.44
C ARG A 304 -0.71 2.46 12.40
N ARG A 305 0.58 2.16 12.48
CA ARG A 305 1.09 0.77 12.55
C ARG A 305 2.06 0.62 13.69
#